data_AF-A0A7W0Z2Z5-F1
#
_entry.id   AF-A0A7W0Z2Z5-F1
#
_cell.length_a   1.000
_cell.length_b   1.000
_cell.length_c   1.000
_cell.angle_alpha   90.00
_cell.angle_beta   90.00
_cell.angle_gamma   90.00
#
_symmetry.space_group_name_H-M   'P 1'
#
loop_
_entity.id
_entity.type
_entity.pdbx_description
1 polymer ?
#
loop_
_entity_poly.entity_id
_entity_poly.type
_entity_poly.pdbx_seq_one_letter_code
_entity_poly.pdbx_strand_id
1 'polypeptide(L)'
;MTDARANPHPDSPDGLDAVDLFEGNPERRCPVLLVLDTSASMEGDPIAQVNEGLAQFERQLKVDALASLRVELAIVTFGGHVRVVDPKTGQILAAADADAATAFATVDGFVPPTLIAAGNTPMGEAVCTALGLLRGRKDLY
;
A
#
# COMPACT_ATOMS: atom_id res chain seq x y z
N MET A 1 10.62 -57.65 -24.87
CA MET A 1 10.13 -57.84 -23.50
C MET A 1 11.23 -57.33 -22.57
N THR A 2 10.95 -56.16 -21.97
CA THR A 2 11.66 -55.51 -20.85
C THR A 2 12.97 -54.75 -21.15
N ASP A 3 12.75 -53.43 -21.20
CA ASP A 3 13.64 -52.28 -21.05
C ASP A 3 14.16 -52.16 -19.59
N ALA A 4 15.42 -51.72 -19.41
CA ALA A 4 15.94 -51.27 -18.11
C ALA A 4 17.19 -50.36 -18.23
N ARG A 5 16.93 -49.04 -18.30
CA ARG A 5 17.52 -47.95 -17.48
C ARG A 5 19.02 -47.64 -17.60
N ALA A 6 19.33 -46.67 -18.46
CA ALA A 6 20.39 -45.71 -18.23
C ALA A 6 19.89 -44.61 -17.26
N ASN A 7 20.66 -44.29 -16.22
CA ASN A 7 20.36 -43.26 -15.23
C ASN A 7 21.03 -41.94 -15.66
N PRO A 8 20.31 -40.84 -15.96
CA PRO A 8 20.94 -39.55 -16.23
C PRO A 8 21.26 -38.80 -14.92
N HIS A 9 22.42 -38.15 -14.93
CA HIS A 9 23.07 -37.40 -13.84
C HIS A 9 22.25 -36.15 -13.41
N PRO A 10 22.25 -35.73 -12.13
CA PRO A 10 21.38 -34.66 -11.61
C PRO A 10 21.81 -33.20 -11.91
N ASP A 11 22.79 -32.95 -12.78
CA ASP A 11 23.25 -31.58 -13.07
C ASP A 11 22.98 -31.20 -14.54
N SER A 12 21.78 -30.68 -14.79
CA SER A 12 21.43 -29.92 -16.00
C SER A 12 20.92 -28.54 -15.55
N PRO A 13 21.51 -27.42 -16.01
CA PRO A 13 21.30 -26.11 -15.39
C PRO A 13 20.06 -25.34 -15.86
N ASP A 14 19.09 -25.97 -16.53
CA ASP A 14 17.93 -25.28 -17.14
C ASP A 14 16.61 -25.47 -16.37
N GLY A 15 16.68 -25.82 -15.09
CA GLY A 15 15.52 -25.95 -14.20
C GLY A 15 15.33 -24.76 -13.28
N LEU A 16 15.29 -23.53 -13.79
CA LEU A 16 14.63 -22.41 -13.07
C LEU A 16 13.13 -22.46 -13.38
N ASP A 17 12.53 -23.63 -13.16
CA ASP A 17 11.09 -23.79 -13.21
C ASP A 17 10.50 -23.03 -12.02
N ALA A 18 9.87 -21.90 -12.36
CA ALA A 18 8.71 -21.34 -11.69
C ALA A 18 8.55 -21.80 -10.24
N VAL A 19 9.29 -21.15 -9.34
CA VAL A 19 8.99 -21.18 -7.91
C VAL A 19 7.49 -20.97 -7.74
N ASP A 20 6.82 -22.00 -7.22
CA ASP A 20 5.39 -22.15 -6.96
C ASP A 20 4.63 -20.85 -6.66
N LEU A 21 4.24 -20.10 -7.70
CA LEU A 21 3.37 -18.92 -7.55
C LEU A 21 1.91 -19.31 -7.27
N PHE A 22 1.56 -20.60 -7.40
CA PHE A 22 0.16 -21.04 -7.41
C PHE A 22 -0.16 -22.31 -6.61
N GLU A 23 0.69 -22.73 -5.66
CA GLU A 23 0.33 -23.76 -4.69
C GLU A 23 0.60 -23.27 -3.26
N GLY A 24 -0.44 -22.75 -2.62
CA GLY A 24 -0.44 -22.50 -1.17
C GLY A 24 0.32 -21.27 -0.69
N ASN A 25 0.36 -20.19 -1.47
CA ASN A 25 1.07 -18.96 -1.14
C ASN A 25 0.69 -18.41 0.27
N PRO A 26 1.55 -18.53 1.29
CA PRO A 26 1.38 -17.94 2.61
C PRO A 26 1.93 -16.50 2.62
N GLU A 27 1.76 -15.73 1.54
CA GLU A 27 2.31 -14.38 1.44
C GLU A 27 1.52 -13.41 2.33
N ARG A 28 2.15 -13.00 3.43
CA ARG A 28 1.64 -12.01 4.36
C ARG A 28 1.48 -10.67 3.65
N ARG A 29 0.23 -10.20 3.54
CA ARG A 29 -0.07 -8.82 3.12
C ARG A 29 0.65 -7.84 4.05
N CYS A 30 1.24 -6.82 3.47
CA CYS A 30 2.01 -5.79 4.16
C CYS A 30 1.21 -4.48 4.13
N PRO A 31 0.45 -4.15 5.19
CA PRO A 31 -0.26 -2.88 5.23
C PRO A 31 0.73 -1.74 5.46
N VAL A 32 0.70 -0.76 4.56
CA VAL A 32 1.51 0.45 4.56
C VAL A 32 0.56 1.64 4.64
N LEU A 33 0.76 2.49 5.64
CA LEU A 33 -0.10 3.65 5.88
C LEU A 33 0.72 4.93 5.81
N LEU A 34 0.31 5.85 4.93
CA LEU A 34 0.93 7.16 4.75
C LEU A 34 0.19 8.19 5.60
N VAL A 35 0.93 8.93 6.43
CA VAL A 35 0.40 10.03 7.25
C VAL A 35 0.95 11.34 6.69
N LEU A 36 0.09 12.13 6.05
CA LEU A 36 0.50 13.23 5.20
C LEU A 36 0.02 14.59 5.76
N ASP A 37 0.96 15.51 5.88
CA ASP A 37 0.66 16.89 6.27
C ASP A 37 -0.01 17.63 5.10
N THR A 38 -1.19 18.19 5.35
CA THR A 38 -1.92 19.05 4.43
C THR A 38 -2.32 20.34 5.12
N SER A 39 -1.56 20.80 6.12
CA SER A 39 -1.80 22.06 6.83
C SER A 39 -1.53 23.28 5.96
N ALA A 40 -1.95 24.47 6.41
CA ALA A 40 -1.77 25.72 5.68
C ALA A 40 -0.30 26.03 5.33
N SER A 41 0.68 25.61 6.13
CA SER A 41 2.10 25.80 5.80
C SER A 41 2.57 24.98 4.59
N MET A 42 1.77 24.01 4.13
CA MET A 42 2.05 23.22 2.92
C MET A 42 1.63 23.93 1.63
N GLU A 43 0.97 25.09 1.70
CA GLU A 43 0.48 25.81 0.53
C GLU A 43 1.63 26.18 -0.44
N GLY A 44 1.36 26.04 -1.74
CA GLY A 44 2.34 26.28 -2.80
C GLY A 44 3.17 25.05 -3.15
N ASP A 45 4.49 25.22 -3.25
CA ASP A 45 5.41 24.17 -3.68
C ASP A 45 5.39 22.90 -2.80
N PRO A 46 5.28 22.96 -1.46
CA PRO A 46 5.34 21.76 -0.62
C PRO A 46 4.22 20.75 -0.94
N ILE A 47 2.95 21.20 -1.03
CA ILE A 47 1.83 20.29 -1.35
C ILE A 47 1.92 19.77 -2.79
N ALA A 48 2.43 20.58 -3.72
CA ALA A 48 2.67 20.14 -5.09
C ALA A 48 3.72 19.02 -5.16
N GLN A 49 4.80 19.13 -4.36
CA GLN A 49 5.82 18.08 -4.25
C GLN A 49 5.28 16.80 -3.60
N VAL A 50 4.42 16.91 -2.58
CA VAL A 50 3.77 15.73 -1.98
C VAL A 50 2.89 15.01 -3.01
N ASN A 51 2.11 15.75 -3.79
CA ASN A 51 1.26 15.19 -4.83
C ASN A 51 2.08 14.48 -5.93
N GLU A 52 3.17 15.10 -6.41
CA GLU A 52 4.08 14.44 -7.37
C GLU A 52 4.75 13.21 -6.76
N GLY A 53 5.15 13.29 -5.49
CA GLY A 53 5.72 12.17 -4.74
C GLY A 53 4.76 10.98 -4.63
N LEU A 54 3.47 11.22 -4.38
CA LEU A 54 2.44 10.16 -4.36
C LEU A 54 2.27 9.51 -5.73
N ALA A 55 2.27 10.30 -6.80
CA ALA A 55 2.19 9.79 -8.15
C ALA A 55 3.45 8.98 -8.52
N GLN A 56 4.63 9.41 -8.11
CA GLN A 56 5.88 8.67 -8.31
C GLN A 56 5.91 7.38 -7.50
N PHE A 57 5.47 7.43 -6.24
CA PHE A 57 5.39 6.27 -5.35
C PHE A 57 4.48 5.18 -5.92
N GLU A 58 3.31 5.55 -6.45
CA GLU A 58 2.42 4.63 -7.14
C GLU A 58 3.10 3.94 -8.33
N ARG A 59 3.74 4.73 -9.22
CA ARG A 59 4.45 4.19 -10.39
C ARG A 59 5.54 3.21 -9.98
N GLN A 60 6.30 3.53 -8.94
CA GLN A 60 7.39 2.68 -8.46
C GLN A 60 6.88 1.37 -7.87
N LEU A 61 5.81 1.43 -7.07
CA LEU A 61 5.20 0.23 -6.50
C LEU A 61 4.58 -0.68 -7.56
N LYS A 62 4.03 -0.12 -8.65
CA LYS A 62 3.44 -0.92 -9.75
C LYS A 62 4.49 -1.63 -10.60
N VAL A 63 5.71 -1.11 -10.68
CA VAL A 63 6.81 -1.73 -11.45
C VAL A 63 7.43 -2.90 -10.67
N ASP A 64 7.34 -2.92 -9.35
CA ASP A 64 7.80 -4.04 -8.51
C ASP A 64 6.68 -5.08 -8.35
N ALA A 65 6.82 -6.21 -9.05
CA ALA A 65 5.83 -7.29 -9.05
C ALA A 65 5.55 -7.87 -7.65
N LEU A 66 6.55 -7.92 -6.75
CA LEU A 66 6.34 -8.42 -5.39
C LEU A 66 5.67 -7.36 -4.52
N ALA A 67 6.02 -6.09 -4.68
CA ALA A 67 5.39 -5.00 -3.95
C ALA A 67 3.91 -4.84 -4.37
N SER A 68 3.61 -4.93 -5.66
CA SER A 68 2.24 -4.82 -6.18
C SER A 68 1.31 -5.89 -5.60
N LEU A 69 1.79 -7.13 -5.44
CA LEU A 69 1.02 -8.24 -4.90
C LEU A 69 0.82 -8.18 -3.37
N ARG A 70 1.80 -7.62 -2.63
CA ARG A 70 1.85 -7.73 -1.17
C ARG A 70 1.47 -6.46 -0.43
N VAL A 71 1.72 -5.29 -1.01
CA VAL A 71 1.51 -4.01 -0.34
C VAL A 71 0.04 -3.61 -0.40
N GLU A 72 -0.52 -3.27 0.75
CA GLU A 72 -1.82 -2.63 0.84
C GLU A 72 -1.65 -1.22 1.41
N LEU A 73 -2.09 -0.22 0.66
CA LEU A 73 -1.93 1.20 0.98
C LEU A 73 -3.17 1.75 1.67
N ALA A 74 -2.96 2.61 2.66
CA ALA A 74 -3.96 3.53 3.21
C ALA A 74 -3.34 4.93 3.36
N ILE A 75 -4.18 5.96 3.31
CA ILE A 75 -3.74 7.35 3.47
C ILE A 75 -4.53 8.03 4.57
N VAL A 76 -3.82 8.67 5.49
CA VAL A 76 -4.36 9.59 6.50
C VAL A 76 -3.77 10.96 6.22
N THR A 77 -4.61 11.98 6.10
CA THR A 77 -4.15 13.37 5.96
C THR A 77 -4.54 14.20 7.17
N PHE A 78 -3.75 15.24 7.44
CA PHE A 78 -4.04 16.18 8.52
C PHE A 78 -3.80 17.63 8.07
N GLY A 79 -4.89 18.40 8.07
CA GLY A 79 -4.91 19.80 7.68
C GLY A 79 -6.24 20.43 8.07
N GLY A 80 -6.29 21.04 9.26
CA GLY A 80 -7.53 21.48 9.91
C GLY A 80 -8.26 20.35 10.61
N HIS A 81 -8.46 19.22 9.92
CA HIS A 81 -9.02 18.00 10.48
C HIS A 81 -8.26 16.77 10.01
N VAL A 82 -8.35 15.67 10.77
CA VAL A 82 -7.88 14.36 10.32
C VAL A 82 -8.90 13.77 9.35
N ARG A 83 -8.39 13.25 8.23
CA ARG A 83 -9.17 12.59 7.19
C ARG A 83 -8.50 11.30 6.78
N VAL A 84 -9.30 10.35 6.34
CA VAL A 84 -8.85 9.10 5.76
C VAL A 84 -9.24 9.12 4.29
N VAL A 85 -8.28 8.90 3.40
CA VAL A 85 -8.55 8.89 1.96
C VAL A 85 -8.71 7.45 1.52
N ASP A 86 -9.83 7.14 0.88
CA ASP A 86 -10.05 5.87 0.21
C ASP A 86 -9.04 5.75 -0.93
N PRO A 87 -8.08 4.81 -0.84
CA PRO A 87 -7.02 4.65 -1.82
C PRO A 87 -7.54 4.19 -3.19
N LYS A 88 -8.77 3.68 -3.31
CA LYS A 88 -9.36 3.21 -4.58
C LYS A 88 -10.07 4.31 -5.34
N THR A 89 -10.78 5.16 -4.61
CA THR A 89 -11.69 6.16 -5.18
C THR A 89 -11.18 7.59 -5.03
N GLY A 90 -10.18 7.81 -4.16
CA GLY A 90 -9.76 9.13 -3.73
C GLY A 90 -10.79 9.83 -2.82
N GLN A 91 -11.86 9.14 -2.42
CA GLN A 91 -12.88 9.70 -1.54
C GLN A 91 -12.28 10.05 -0.18
N ILE A 92 -12.61 11.25 0.33
CA ILE A 92 -12.15 11.73 1.63
C ILE A 92 -13.23 11.44 2.68
N LEU A 93 -12.88 10.64 3.67
CA LEU A 93 -13.73 10.27 4.80
C LEU A 93 -13.28 11.01 6.06
N ALA A 94 -14.23 11.26 6.97
CA ALA A 94 -13.86 11.67 8.32
C ALA A 94 -13.19 10.49 9.05
N ALA A 95 -12.24 10.79 9.95
CA ALA A 95 -11.53 9.75 10.70
C ALA A 95 -12.47 8.80 11.48
N ALA A 96 -13.60 9.31 11.96
CA ALA A 96 -14.61 8.52 12.67
C ALA A 96 -15.39 7.53 11.79
N ASP A 97 -15.44 7.78 10.48
CA ASP A 97 -16.19 6.97 9.52
C ASP A 97 -15.30 5.91 8.82
N ALA A 98 -13.99 5.93 9.10
CA ALA A 98 -13.04 5.04 8.47
C ALA A 98 -13.04 3.64 9.12
N ASP A 99 -13.15 2.61 8.30
CA ASP A 99 -13.07 1.20 8.72
C ASP A 99 -11.75 0.58 8.26
N ALA A 100 -11.01 -0.02 9.19
CA ALA A 100 -9.73 -0.69 8.90
C ALA A 100 -9.88 -1.85 7.90
N ALA A 101 -11.06 -2.46 7.76
CA ALA A 101 -11.32 -3.50 6.78
C ALA A 101 -11.34 -2.98 5.34
N THR A 102 -11.73 -1.72 5.13
CA THR A 102 -11.96 -1.12 3.81
C THR A 102 -11.01 0.03 3.47
N ALA A 103 -10.34 0.61 4.46
CA ALA A 103 -9.41 1.73 4.30
C ALA A 103 -8.13 1.41 3.51
N PHE A 104 -7.87 0.12 3.26
CA PHE A 104 -6.67 -0.35 2.56
C PHE A 104 -7.00 -0.88 1.16
N ALA A 105 -6.12 -0.59 0.20
CA ALA A 105 -6.19 -1.17 -1.15
C ALA A 105 -4.83 -1.68 -1.62
N THR A 106 -4.84 -2.71 -2.47
CA THR A 106 -3.63 -3.13 -3.15
C THR A 106 -3.13 -2.03 -4.09
N VAL A 107 -1.83 -2.08 -4.40
CA VAL A 107 -1.17 -1.11 -5.29
C VAL A 107 -1.87 -1.00 -6.65
N ASP A 108 -2.37 -2.11 -7.20
CA ASP A 108 -3.06 -2.10 -8.50
C ASP A 108 -4.32 -1.23 -8.49
N GLY A 109 -5.04 -1.22 -7.36
CA GLY A 109 -6.23 -0.41 -7.15
C GLY A 109 -5.94 0.98 -6.57
N PHE A 110 -4.68 1.30 -6.29
CA PHE A 110 -4.31 2.60 -5.72
C PHE A 110 -4.38 3.69 -6.78
N VAL A 111 -5.15 4.72 -6.49
CA VAL A 111 -5.26 5.95 -7.28
C VAL A 111 -4.77 7.10 -6.40
N PRO A 112 -3.62 7.74 -6.72
CA PRO A 112 -3.06 8.78 -5.88
C PRO A 112 -4.03 9.98 -5.83
N PRO A 113 -4.44 10.43 -4.63
CA PRO A 113 -5.33 11.58 -4.50
C PRO A 113 -4.59 12.88 -4.79
N THR A 114 -5.33 13.91 -5.17
CA THR A 114 -4.81 15.28 -5.17
C THR A 114 -5.10 15.94 -3.83
N LEU A 115 -4.05 16.19 -3.06
CA LEU A 115 -4.13 16.82 -1.74
C LEU A 115 -4.12 18.35 -1.86
N ILE A 116 -4.84 19.00 -0.96
CA ILE A 116 -4.96 20.46 -0.87
C ILE A 116 -4.56 20.90 0.54
N ALA A 117 -3.74 21.94 0.63
CA ALA A 117 -3.34 22.53 1.90
C ALA A 117 -4.50 23.29 2.56
N ALA A 118 -4.76 23.04 3.84
CA ALA A 118 -5.80 23.70 4.62
C ALA A 118 -5.54 23.57 6.13
N GLY A 119 -5.89 24.61 6.89
CA GLY A 119 -6.05 24.53 8.35
C GLY A 119 -4.78 24.21 9.17
N ASN A 120 -4.99 23.77 10.41
CA ASN A 120 -3.94 23.51 11.40
C ASN A 120 -3.31 22.11 11.26
N THR A 121 -2.31 21.80 12.09
CA THR A 121 -1.59 20.51 12.12
C THR A 121 -2.02 19.62 13.30
N PRO A 122 -3.18 18.92 13.27
CA PRO A 122 -3.59 17.97 14.30
C PRO A 122 -2.81 16.64 14.19
N MET A 123 -1.48 16.72 14.17
CA MET A 123 -0.59 15.60 13.91
C MET A 123 -0.75 14.45 14.91
N GLY A 124 -0.94 14.77 16.19
CA GLY A 124 -1.13 13.74 17.23
C GLY A 124 -2.38 12.88 16.98
N GLU A 125 -3.50 13.52 16.65
CA GLU A 125 -4.74 12.82 16.29
C GLU A 125 -4.56 11.98 15.02
N ALA A 126 -3.83 12.51 14.03
CA ALA A 126 -3.55 11.82 12.78
C ALA A 126 -2.74 10.53 12.99
N VAL A 127 -1.68 10.61 13.81
CA VAL A 127 -0.85 9.44 14.15
C VAL A 127 -1.64 8.42 14.95
N CYS A 128 -2.45 8.84 15.92
CA CYS A 128 -3.32 7.92 16.67
C CYS A 128 -4.33 7.23 15.76
N THR A 129 -4.96 7.96 14.84
CA THR A 129 -5.91 7.42 13.85
C THR A 129 -5.21 6.40 12.95
N ALA A 130 -4.04 6.75 12.41
CA ALA A 130 -3.21 5.89 11.59
C ALA A 130 -2.85 4.58 12.31
N LEU A 131 -2.37 4.66 13.55
CA LEU A 131 -2.04 3.48 14.34
C LEU A 131 -3.28 2.62 14.63
N GLY A 132 -4.45 3.23 14.84
CA GLY A 132 -5.72 2.52 15.01
C GLY A 132 -6.08 1.71 13.77
N LEU A 133 -6.07 2.34 12.59
CA LEU A 133 -6.34 1.68 11.31
C LEU A 133 -5.34 0.57 11.01
N LEU A 134 -4.05 0.81 11.24
CA LEU A 134 -2.99 -0.17 10.98
C LEU A 134 -3.13 -1.41 11.89
N ARG A 135 -3.45 -1.21 13.17
CA ARG A 135 -3.73 -2.31 14.11
C ARG A 135 -4.97 -3.09 13.69
N GLY A 136 -6.07 -2.39 13.42
CA GLY A 136 -7.32 -3.02 12.97
C GLY A 136 -7.14 -3.83 11.69
N ARG A 137 -6.31 -3.33 10.74
CA ARG A 137 -6.01 -4.06 9.50
C ARG A 137 -5.19 -5.31 9.78
N LYS A 138 -4.20 -5.22 10.66
CA LYS A 138 -3.34 -6.34 11.04
C LYS A 138 -4.12 -7.45 11.74
N ASP A 139 -5.15 -7.11 12.53
CA ASP A 139 -5.98 -8.09 13.25
C ASP A 139 -6.89 -8.93 12.31
N LEU A 140 -6.98 -8.57 11.02
CA LEU A 140 -7.72 -9.33 10.01
C LEU A 140 -6.91 -10.46 9.36
N TYR A 141 -5.62 -10.59 9.68
CA TYR A 141 -4.75 -11.68 9.19
C TYR A 141 -4.41 -12.66 10.31
#